data_AF-A0A5A9ZXX0-F1
#
_entry.id   AF-A0A5A9ZXX0-F1
#
_cell.length_a   1.000
_cell.length_b   1.000
_cell.length_c   1.000
_cell.angle_alpha   90.00
_cell.angle_beta   90.00
_cell.angle_gamma   90.00
#
_symmetry.space_group_name_H-M   'P 1'
#
loop_
_entity.id
_entity.type
_entity.pdbx_description
1 polymer ?
#
loop_
_entity_poly.entity_id
_entity_poly.type
_entity_poly.pdbx_seq_one_letter_code
_entity_poly.pdbx_strand_id
1 'polypeptide(L)'
;MSDRPAPLADPHLVFDPVDGSRDVVILGSTGSIGTQAIDLVLRNPDRFRVTGLSAAGGRVELLAEQAHRLRVRAVAVAREDAVPALRDALSARYGPGEPLPELLAGADAATHLAA
;
A
#
# COMPACT_ATOMS: atom_id res chain seq x y z
N MET A 1 -24.55 9.87 29.37
CA MET A 1 -24.29 8.81 28.37
C MET A 1 -22.87 9.00 27.87
N SER A 2 -21.95 8.13 28.31
CA SER A 2 -20.52 8.22 27.94
C SER A 2 -20.33 7.59 26.57
N ASP A 3 -20.09 8.41 25.56
CA ASP A 3 -19.87 7.98 24.18
C ASP A 3 -18.41 7.51 24.01
N ARG A 4 -18.03 6.44 24.72
CA ARG A 4 -16.72 5.81 24.52
C ARG A 4 -16.84 4.88 23.31
N PRO A 5 -15.99 5.03 22.29
CA PRO A 5 -15.96 4.06 21.20
C PRO A 5 -15.68 2.67 21.77
N ALA A 6 -16.38 1.66 21.25
CA ALA A 6 -16.18 0.27 21.66
C ALA A 6 -14.69 -0.11 21.54
N PRO A 7 -14.13 -0.86 22.50
CA PRO A 7 -12.74 -1.29 22.41
C PRO A 7 -12.53 -2.08 21.12
N LEU A 8 -11.43 -1.81 20.41
CA LEU A 8 -11.06 -2.46 19.14
C LEU A 8 -11.00 -4.00 19.21
N ALA A 9 -10.94 -4.55 20.42
CA ALA A 9 -10.89 -5.99 20.70
C ALA A 9 -12.23 -6.52 21.26
N ASP A 10 -13.37 -5.95 20.87
CA ASP A 10 -14.67 -6.56 21.17
C ASP A 10 -14.80 -7.88 20.39
N PRO A 11 -14.88 -9.04 21.07
CA PRO A 11 -14.95 -10.34 20.41
C PRO A 11 -16.25 -10.56 19.63
N HIS A 12 -17.25 -9.67 19.79
CA HIS A 12 -18.51 -9.72 19.07
C HIS A 12 -18.52 -8.76 17.86
N LEU A 13 -17.52 -7.88 17.71
CA LEU A 13 -17.30 -7.11 16.49
C LEU A 13 -16.61 -8.00 15.46
N VAL A 14 -17.41 -8.74 14.70
CA VAL A 14 -16.93 -9.48 13.53
C VAL A 14 -16.99 -8.54 12.34
N PHE A 15 -15.83 -8.17 11.79
CA PHE A 15 -15.77 -7.55 10.47
C PHE A 15 -16.19 -8.61 9.45
N ASP A 16 -17.43 -8.52 8.98
CA ASP A 16 -17.96 -9.34 7.91
C ASP A 16 -17.76 -8.60 6.57
N PRO A 17 -16.72 -8.94 5.78
CA PRO A 17 -16.56 -8.35 4.46
C PRO A 17 -17.64 -8.93 3.54
N VAL A 18 -18.84 -8.37 3.58
CA VAL A 18 -19.93 -8.73 2.66
C VAL A 18 -19.45 -8.73 1.20
N ASP A 19 -19.54 -9.92 0.59
CA ASP A 19 -19.33 -10.31 -0.81
C ASP A 19 -18.49 -9.39 -1.70
N GLY A 20 -17.19 -9.71 -1.80
CA GLY A 20 -16.29 -9.19 -2.83
C GLY A 20 -14.89 -8.85 -2.31
N SER A 21 -13.95 -8.72 -3.25
CA SER A 21 -12.60 -8.25 -2.95
C SER A 21 -12.64 -6.80 -2.46
N ARG A 22 -11.99 -6.52 -1.32
CA ARG A 22 -11.90 -5.18 -0.73
C ARG A 22 -10.70 -4.44 -1.26
N ASP A 23 -10.95 -3.22 -1.73
CA ASP A 23 -9.87 -2.29 -2.09
C ASP A 23 -9.19 -1.77 -0.83
N VAL A 24 -7.86 -1.90 -0.77
CA VAL A 24 -7.06 -1.45 0.36
C VAL A 24 -5.84 -0.68 -0.09
N VAL A 25 -5.46 0.33 0.69
CA VAL A 25 -4.18 1.05 0.58
C VAL A 25 -3.32 0.66 1.77
N ILE A 26 -2.05 0.32 1.53
CA ILE A 26 -1.12 -0.05 2.60
C ILE A 26 -0.13 1.10 2.83
N LEU A 27 -0.33 1.82 3.93
CA LEU A 27 0.55 2.91 4.34
C LEU A 27 1.75 2.38 5.13
N GLY A 28 2.96 2.72 4.71
CA GLY A 28 4.18 2.17 5.29
C GLY A 28 4.44 0.70 4.91
N SER A 29 4.20 0.34 3.64
CA SER A 29 4.25 -1.04 3.10
C SER A 29 5.58 -1.76 3.28
N THR A 30 6.67 -1.00 3.39
CA THR A 30 7.99 -1.58 3.62
C THR A 30 8.20 -1.89 5.11
N GLY A 31 7.55 -1.19 6.04
CA GLY A 31 7.67 -1.43 7.49
C GLY A 31 7.21 -2.82 7.91
N SER A 32 7.52 -3.25 9.14
CA SER A 32 7.19 -4.60 9.61
C SER A 32 5.70 -4.95 9.48
N ILE A 33 4.80 -4.05 9.89
CA ILE A 33 3.36 -4.23 9.74
C ILE A 33 2.96 -4.23 8.26
N GLY A 34 3.52 -3.33 7.45
CA GLY A 34 3.25 -3.25 6.02
C GLY A 34 3.65 -4.51 5.25
N THR A 35 4.82 -5.09 5.55
CA THR A 35 5.28 -6.33 4.92
C THR A 35 4.41 -7.52 5.33
N GLN A 36 4.01 -7.59 6.61
CA GLN A 36 3.09 -8.61 7.09
C GLN A 36 1.69 -8.46 6.47
N ALA A 37 1.22 -7.23 6.29
CA ALA A 37 -0.04 -6.97 5.58
C ALA A 37 0.04 -7.42 4.11
N ILE A 38 1.18 -7.20 3.45
CA ILE A 38 1.42 -7.69 2.09
C ILE A 38 1.39 -9.22 2.03
N ASP A 39 2.01 -9.91 2.99
CA ASP A 39 1.93 -11.37 3.07
C ASP A 39 0.49 -11.87 3.22
N LEU A 40 -0.34 -11.15 3.98
CA LEU A 40 -1.74 -11.50 4.19
C LEU A 40 -2.57 -11.32 2.91
N VAL A 41 -2.47 -10.17 2.24
CA VAL A 41 -3.25 -9.91 1.01
C VAL A 41 -2.83 -10.83 -0.14
N LEU A 42 -1.55 -11.18 -0.26
CA LEU A 42 -1.06 -12.14 -1.25
C LEU A 42 -1.61 -13.56 -1.03
N ARG A 43 -1.87 -13.94 0.23
CA ARG A 43 -2.48 -15.23 0.59
C ARG A 43 -4.00 -15.25 0.44
N ASN A 44 -4.64 -14.09 0.28
CA ASN A 44 -6.09 -13.94 0.21
C ASN A 44 -6.51 -13.03 -0.97
N PRO A 45 -6.10 -13.36 -2.22
CA PRO A 45 -6.32 -12.49 -3.38
C PRO A 45 -7.80 -12.34 -3.78
N ASP A 46 -8.64 -13.28 -3.37
CA ASP A 46 -10.11 -13.24 -3.50
C ASP A 46 -10.76 -12.22 -2.55
N ARG A 47 -10.08 -11.89 -1.44
CA ARG A 47 -10.60 -11.01 -0.39
C ARG A 47 -10.08 -9.58 -0.46
N PHE A 48 -8.90 -9.36 -1.04
CA PHE A 48 -8.25 -8.04 -1.05
C PHE A 48 -7.67 -7.70 -2.42
N ARG A 49 -7.80 -6.43 -2.79
CA ARG A 49 -7.11 -5.81 -3.91
C ARG A 49 -6.36 -4.58 -3.42
N VAL A 50 -5.03 -4.63 -3.49
CA VAL A 50 -4.21 -3.49 -3.08
C VAL A 50 -4.22 -2.46 -4.20
N THR A 51 -4.69 -1.25 -3.91
CA THR A 51 -4.81 -0.17 -4.89
C THR A 51 -3.65 0.80 -4.84
N GLY A 52 -3.00 0.93 -3.69
CA GLY A 52 -1.85 1.80 -3.50
C GLY A 52 -0.94 1.40 -2.33
N LEU A 53 0.32 1.79 -2.41
CA LEU A 53 1.34 1.58 -1.38
C LEU A 53 2.02 2.89 -1.02
N SER A 54 2.33 3.12 0.26
CA SER A 54 3.23 4.20 0.66
C SER A 54 4.44 3.72 1.45
N ALA A 55 5.56 4.43 1.38
CA ALA A 55 6.71 4.20 2.26
C ALA A 55 7.47 5.49 2.56
N ALA A 56 8.33 5.46 3.58
CA ALA A 56 9.18 6.59 3.93
C ALA A 56 10.25 6.91 2.86
N GLY A 57 10.69 5.92 2.07
CA GLY A 57 11.68 6.11 0.99
C GLY A 57 13.07 5.53 1.24
N GLY A 58 13.33 4.90 2.40
CA GLY A 58 14.62 4.25 2.68
C GLY A 58 14.81 2.87 2.03
N ARG A 59 13.78 2.30 1.40
CA ARG A 59 13.78 0.94 0.81
C ARG A 59 13.02 0.92 -0.52
N VAL A 60 13.49 1.71 -1.47
CA VAL A 60 12.83 1.90 -2.78
C VAL A 60 12.72 0.62 -3.61
N GLU A 61 13.74 -0.24 -3.57
CA GLU A 61 13.72 -1.52 -4.29
C GLU A 61 12.60 -2.45 -3.83
N LEU A 62 12.43 -2.55 -2.50
CA LEU A 62 11.35 -3.33 -1.90
C LEU A 62 9.99 -2.72 -2.25
N LEU A 63 9.86 -1.40 -2.20
CA LEU A 63 8.61 -0.72 -2.59
C LEU A 63 8.26 -1.00 -4.06
N ALA A 64 9.23 -0.92 -4.98
CA ALA A 64 9.03 -1.19 -6.40
C ALA A 64 8.67 -2.67 -6.66
N GLU A 65 9.31 -3.61 -5.96
CA GLU A 65 8.96 -5.04 -6.01
C GLU A 65 7.51 -5.28 -5.54
N GLN A 66 7.13 -4.72 -4.39
CA GLN A 66 5.78 -4.83 -3.85
C GLN A 66 4.75 -4.24 -4.83
N ALA A 67 5.01 -3.05 -5.37
CA ALA A 67 4.14 -2.37 -6.32
C ALA A 67 3.94 -3.19 -7.60
N HIS A 68 5.01 -3.76 -8.15
CA HIS A 68 4.95 -4.61 -9.34
C HIS A 68 4.18 -5.91 -9.09
N ARG A 69 4.48 -6.63 -7.98
CA ARG A 69 3.81 -7.88 -7.63
C ARG A 69 2.31 -7.70 -7.41
N LEU A 70 1.91 -6.61 -6.77
CA LEU A 70 0.52 -6.31 -6.46
C LEU A 70 -0.19 -5.54 -7.57
N ARG A 71 0.51 -5.14 -8.64
CA ARG A 71 -0.02 -4.34 -9.76
C ARG A 71 -0.80 -3.11 -9.29
N VAL A 72 -0.25 -2.41 -8.29
CA VAL A 72 -0.94 -1.26 -7.69
C VAL A 72 -1.03 -0.09 -8.66
N ARG A 73 -2.04 0.76 -8.46
CA ARG A 73 -2.29 1.92 -9.34
C ARG A 73 -1.43 3.13 -8.96
N ALA A 74 -1.08 3.26 -7.68
CA ALA A 74 -0.32 4.40 -7.18
C ALA A 74 0.69 3.98 -6.10
N VAL A 75 1.80 4.71 -6.05
CA VAL A 75 2.88 4.57 -5.07
C VAL A 75 3.20 5.94 -4.50
N ALA A 76 3.25 6.05 -3.18
CA ALA A 76 3.62 7.28 -2.48
C ALA A 76 4.94 7.12 -1.72
N VAL A 77 5.81 8.14 -1.78
CA VAL A 77 7.05 8.18 -0.99
C VAL A 77 7.17 9.49 -0.23
N ALA A 78 7.43 9.42 1.08
CA ALA A 78 7.53 10.64 1.91
C ALA A 78 8.76 11.49 1.54
N ARG A 79 9.85 10.83 1.16
CA ARG A 79 11.12 11.44 0.78
C ARG A 79 11.17 11.74 -0.73
N GLU A 80 11.16 13.01 -1.08
CA GLU A 80 11.25 13.46 -2.48
C GLU A 80 12.58 13.07 -3.14
N ASP A 81 13.67 13.02 -2.36
CA ASP A 81 14.98 12.62 -2.87
C ASP A 81 15.07 11.13 -3.26
N ALA A 82 14.10 10.31 -2.82
CA ALA A 82 13.99 8.90 -3.20
C ALA A 82 13.30 8.69 -4.56
N VAL A 83 12.66 9.72 -5.13
CA VAL A 83 11.86 9.62 -6.36
C VAL A 83 12.66 9.12 -7.56
N PRO A 84 13.88 9.63 -7.87
CA PRO A 84 14.65 9.14 -9.01
C PRO A 84 14.94 7.64 -8.89
N ALA A 85 15.46 7.20 -7.74
CA ALA A 85 15.76 5.80 -7.51
C ALA A 85 14.52 4.90 -7.54
N LEU A 86 13.39 5.37 -7.01
CA LEU A 86 12.11 4.64 -7.09
C LEU A 86 11.61 4.52 -8.53
N ARG A 87 11.73 5.58 -9.34
CA ARG A 87 11.35 5.55 -10.77
C ARG A 87 12.20 4.56 -11.55
N ASP A 88 13.50 4.54 -11.31
CA ASP A 88 14.42 3.59 -11.95
C ASP A 88 14.08 2.16 -11.55
N ALA A 89 13.87 1.91 -10.25
CA ALA A 89 13.50 0.60 -9.72
C ALA A 89 12.15 0.09 -10.27
N LEU A 90 11.18 0.97 -10.45
CA LEU A 90 9.90 0.66 -11.11
C LEU A 90 10.13 0.36 -12.60
N SER A 91 10.85 1.22 -13.32
CA SER A 91 11.10 1.05 -14.76
C SER A 91 11.86 -0.24 -15.08
N ALA A 92 12.77 -0.68 -14.20
CA ALA A 92 13.49 -1.94 -14.34
C ALA A 92 12.60 -3.19 -14.18
N ARG A 93 11.42 -3.06 -13.55
CA ARG A 93 10.51 -4.17 -13.25
C ARG A 93 9.32 -4.24 -14.21
N TYR A 94 8.91 -3.11 -14.78
CA TYR A 94 7.79 -3.04 -15.71
C TYR A 94 8.29 -3.19 -17.15
N GLY A 95 7.60 -3.99 -17.96
CA GLY A 95 7.99 -4.21 -19.34
C GLY A 95 7.86 -2.95 -20.22
N PRO A 96 8.52 -2.92 -21.38
CA PRO A 96 8.33 -1.84 -22.35
C PRO A 96 6.86 -1.68 -22.72
N GLY A 97 6.32 -0.47 -22.54
CA GLY A 97 4.92 -0.16 -22.83
C GLY A 97 3.93 -0.51 -21.72
N GLU A 98 4.38 -1.11 -20.60
CA GLU A 98 3.54 -1.26 -19.42
C GLU A 98 3.43 0.08 -18.65
N PRO A 99 2.21 0.50 -18.26
CA PRO A 99 2.06 1.72 -17.49
C PRO A 99 2.66 1.55 -16.10
N LEU A 100 3.52 2.50 -15.71
CA LEU A 100 3.99 2.61 -14.33
C LEU A 100 2.86 3.11 -13.43
N PRO A 101 2.89 2.76 -12.13
CA PRO A 101 1.96 3.35 -11.16
C PRO A 101 2.17 4.86 -11.08
N GLU A 102 1.10 5.58 -10.77
CA GLU A 102 1.18 6.99 -10.40
C GLU A 102 2.13 7.16 -9.21
N LEU A 103 2.98 8.17 -9.25
CA LEU A 103 3.99 8.40 -8.22
C LEU A 103 3.72 9.71 -7.49
N LEU A 104 3.42 9.60 -6.20
CA LEU A 104 3.22 10.72 -5.28
C LEU A 104 4.47 10.88 -4.40
N ALA A 105 4.88 12.12 -4.15
CA ALA A 105 6.07 12.41 -3.37
C ALA A 105 5.86 13.57 -2.39
N GLY A 106 6.60 13.56 -1.29
CA GLY A 106 6.57 14.60 -0.26
C GLY A 106 5.83 14.19 1.01
N ALA A 107 5.84 15.07 2.00
CA ALA A 107 5.30 14.81 3.34
C ALA A 107 3.82 14.41 3.33
N ASP A 108 3.03 14.95 2.40
CA ASP A 108 1.59 14.70 2.27
C ASP A 108 1.25 13.55 1.30
N ALA A 109 2.25 12.89 0.69
CA ALA A 109 2.01 11.87 -0.32
C ALA A 109 1.17 10.70 0.19
N ALA A 110 1.38 10.29 1.45
CA ALA A 110 0.58 9.25 2.08
C ALA A 110 -0.88 9.68 2.30
N THR A 111 -1.10 10.96 2.63
CA THR A 111 -2.44 11.55 2.80
C THR A 111 -3.19 11.57 1.48
N HIS A 112 -2.54 12.03 0.41
CA HIS A 112 -3.15 12.05 -0.93
C HIS A 112 -3.43 10.64 -1.47
N LEU A 113 -2.58 9.66 -1.15
CA LEU A 113 -2.81 8.27 -1.54
C LEU A 113 -4.03 7.65 -0.85
N ALA A 114 -4.36 8.10 0.36
CA ALA A 114 -5.45 7.55 1.18
C ALA A 114 -6.81 8.21 0.96
N ALA A 115 -6.87 9.26 0.13
CA ALA A 115 -8.09 9.99 -0.22
C ALA A 115 -8.96 9.19 -1.21
#